data_AF-A0A378JHY3-F1
#
_entry.id   AF-A0A378JHY3-F1
#
_cell.length_a   1.000
_cell.length_b   1.000
_cell.length_c   1.000
_cell.angle_alpha   90.00
_cell.angle_beta   90.00
_cell.angle_gamma   90.00
#
_symmetry.space_group_name_H-M   'P 1'
#
loop_
_entity.id
_entity.type
_entity.pdbx_description
1 polymer ?
#
loop_
_entity_poly.entity_id
_entity_poly.type
_entity_poly.pdbx_seq_one_letter_code
_entity_poly.pdbx_strand_id
1 'polypeptide(L)'
;MTKEEKDLERAERRAKRESRRQKQREANINRAQKMHNARMASDLISLTPDLPAINVGCSGWFYWHWRGKFYPEDMPTKSWFNHYSEHFKTVELNAPFYSWPTLANVTTWQRQAGRKKFIYTVKVCELITHIKRFTDTTTLVCDFGYIADLLQARMGCFLYQLPPSFHYTPERLHNIVTQLDIRRRNVIEFRHISWWNEDVYTAFREMGIIFCSCSGPNLPDELISTTDEVYIRFHGKKKWYLYDYSDDELLVWAERISQSGAKRIWAYFNNDGEGYAIHNAQTFIKALKKII
;
A
#
# COMPACT_ATOMS: atom_id res chain seq x y z
N MET A 1 -17.35 -16.40 -32.38
CA MET A 1 -17.58 -15.01 -31.95
C MET A 1 -16.89 -14.04 -32.87
N THR A 2 -17.64 -13.14 -33.48
CA THR A 2 -17.13 -12.02 -34.29
C THR A 2 -16.37 -11.02 -33.39
N LYS A 3 -15.61 -10.11 -34.01
CA LYS A 3 -14.93 -9.02 -33.30
C LYS A 3 -15.93 -8.14 -32.55
N GLU A 4 -17.06 -7.84 -33.17
CA GLU A 4 -18.16 -7.05 -32.60
C GLU A 4 -18.78 -7.74 -31.38
N GLU A 5 -19.02 -9.05 -31.43
CA GLU A 5 -19.53 -9.82 -30.29
C GLU A 5 -18.53 -9.81 -29.11
N LYS A 6 -17.23 -9.92 -29.38
CA LYS A 6 -16.18 -9.84 -28.34
C LYS A 6 -16.11 -8.44 -27.73
N ASP A 7 -16.29 -7.40 -28.53
CA ASP A 7 -16.24 -6.02 -28.06
C ASP A 7 -17.49 -5.65 -27.25
N LEU A 8 -18.67 -6.14 -27.64
CA LEU A 8 -19.91 -6.01 -26.87
C LEU A 8 -19.79 -6.73 -25.51
N GLU A 9 -19.32 -7.98 -25.49
CA GLU A 9 -19.11 -8.73 -24.25
C GLU A 9 -18.12 -8.00 -23.31
N ARG A 10 -17.04 -7.41 -23.87
CA ARG A 10 -16.09 -6.60 -23.12
C ARG A 10 -16.75 -5.34 -22.56
N ALA A 11 -17.60 -4.67 -23.34
CA ALA A 11 -18.32 -3.47 -22.90
C ALA A 11 -19.30 -3.79 -21.77
N GLU A 12 -20.08 -4.85 -21.88
CA GLU A 12 -20.99 -5.31 -20.83
C GLU A 12 -20.24 -5.66 -19.54
N ARG A 13 -19.12 -6.38 -19.65
CA ARG A 13 -18.25 -6.69 -18.50
C ARG A 13 -17.70 -5.42 -17.84
N ARG A 14 -17.33 -4.39 -18.63
CA ARG A 14 -16.87 -3.10 -18.12
C ARG A 14 -18.01 -2.37 -17.40
N ALA A 15 -19.20 -2.28 -18.00
CA ALA A 15 -20.37 -1.63 -17.40
C ALA A 15 -20.79 -2.29 -16.08
N LYS A 16 -20.83 -3.64 -16.05
CA LYS A 16 -21.14 -4.41 -14.83
C LYS A 16 -20.11 -4.20 -13.74
N ARG A 17 -18.82 -4.10 -14.10
CA ARG A 17 -17.75 -3.76 -13.14
C ARG A 17 -17.96 -2.35 -12.60
N GLU A 18 -18.18 -1.36 -13.46
CA GLU A 18 -18.38 0.04 -13.03
C GLU A 18 -19.59 0.19 -12.10
N SER A 19 -20.72 -0.45 -12.42
CA SER A 19 -21.90 -0.46 -11.53
C SER A 19 -21.58 -1.05 -10.15
N ARG A 20 -20.82 -2.16 -10.09
CA ARG A 20 -20.36 -2.73 -8.81
C ARG A 20 -19.42 -1.79 -8.07
N ARG A 21 -18.51 -1.13 -8.77
CA ARG A 21 -17.59 -0.13 -8.21
C ARG A 21 -18.35 1.05 -7.62
N GLN A 22 -19.38 1.53 -8.31
CA GLN A 22 -20.20 2.64 -7.85
C GLN A 22 -20.95 2.30 -6.55
N LYS A 23 -21.64 1.14 -6.51
CA LYS A 23 -22.28 0.64 -5.27
C LYS A 23 -21.29 0.52 -4.12
N GLN A 24 -20.07 0.08 -4.41
CA GLN A 24 -19.01 -0.06 -3.42
C GLN A 24 -18.54 1.31 -2.88
N ARG A 25 -18.43 2.33 -3.74
CA ARG A 25 -18.08 3.71 -3.35
C ARG A 25 -19.17 4.32 -2.46
N GLU A 26 -20.44 4.14 -2.81
CA GLU A 26 -21.58 4.59 -1.99
C GLU A 26 -21.56 3.91 -0.60
N ALA A 27 -21.32 2.60 -0.57
CA ALA A 27 -21.18 1.87 0.69
C ALA A 27 -19.99 2.37 1.55
N ASN A 28 -18.91 2.85 0.93
CA ASN A 28 -17.76 3.38 1.66
C ASN A 28 -18.07 4.66 2.44
N ILE A 29 -19.00 5.49 1.99
CA ILE A 29 -19.45 6.68 2.75
C ILE A 29 -20.07 6.22 4.07
N ASN A 30 -20.99 5.26 4.00
CA ASN A 30 -21.64 4.70 5.18
C ASN A 30 -20.66 3.98 6.12
N ARG A 31 -19.66 3.25 5.57
CA ARG A 31 -18.61 2.61 6.37
C ARG A 31 -17.70 3.64 7.04
N ALA A 32 -17.33 4.71 6.35
CA ALA A 32 -16.56 5.81 6.92
C ALA A 32 -17.31 6.46 8.09
N GLN A 33 -18.61 6.74 7.94
CA GLN A 33 -19.43 7.28 9.04
C GLN A 33 -19.51 6.33 10.25
N LYS A 34 -19.60 5.02 10.03
CA LYS A 34 -19.57 4.05 11.13
C LYS A 34 -18.22 4.05 11.86
N MET A 35 -17.12 4.15 11.11
CA MET A 35 -15.77 4.25 11.68
C MET A 35 -15.54 5.59 12.40
N HIS A 36 -16.14 6.67 11.91
CA HIS A 36 -16.19 7.96 12.61
C HIS A 36 -16.82 7.82 13.99
N ASN A 37 -18.04 7.28 14.04
CA ASN A 37 -18.76 7.10 15.30
C ASN A 37 -17.97 6.20 16.28
N ALA A 38 -17.35 5.13 15.76
CA ALA A 38 -16.51 4.24 16.56
C ALA A 38 -15.26 4.95 17.11
N ARG A 39 -14.60 5.79 16.29
CA ARG A 39 -13.45 6.59 16.72
C ARG A 39 -13.85 7.61 17.80
N MET A 40 -15.00 8.27 17.65
CA MET A 40 -15.48 9.25 18.62
C MET A 40 -15.89 8.62 19.95
N ALA A 41 -16.35 7.37 19.94
CA ALA A 41 -16.71 6.63 21.15
C ALA A 41 -15.53 5.87 21.78
N SER A 42 -14.31 6.00 21.24
CA SER A 42 -13.17 5.17 21.60
C SER A 42 -12.17 5.91 22.48
N ASP A 43 -11.80 5.31 23.60
CA ASP A 43 -10.74 5.79 24.50
C ASP A 43 -9.36 5.19 24.19
N LEU A 44 -9.21 4.51 23.05
CA LEU A 44 -7.94 3.92 22.63
C LEU A 44 -6.85 4.99 22.48
N ILE A 45 -5.70 4.72 23.11
CA ILE A 45 -4.52 5.54 22.98
C ILE A 45 -3.77 5.14 21.70
N SER A 46 -3.37 6.15 20.94
CA SER A 46 -2.50 5.98 19.77
C SER A 46 -1.09 5.59 20.22
N LEU A 47 -0.62 4.43 19.78
CA LEU A 47 0.77 4.02 19.97
C LEU A 47 1.61 4.33 18.74
N THR A 48 2.86 4.75 18.98
CA THR A 48 3.91 4.75 17.96
C THR A 48 4.74 3.49 18.17
N PRO A 49 4.51 2.43 17.38
CA PRO A 49 5.16 1.16 17.65
C PRO A 49 6.63 1.20 17.25
N ASP A 50 7.49 0.59 18.05
CA ASP A 50 8.85 0.26 17.63
C ASP A 50 8.79 -0.98 16.72
N LEU A 51 9.22 -0.80 15.47
CA LEU A 51 9.11 -1.80 14.42
C LEU A 51 10.51 -2.27 13.99
N PRO A 52 10.63 -3.36 13.22
CA PRO A 52 11.91 -3.78 12.63
C PRO A 52 12.45 -2.75 11.63
N ALA A 53 13.76 -2.74 11.44
CA ALA A 53 14.42 -1.91 10.42
C ALA A 53 14.06 -2.35 8.99
N ILE A 54 13.93 -3.65 8.73
CA ILE A 54 13.65 -4.20 7.39
C ILE A 54 12.24 -4.79 7.34
N ASN A 55 11.36 -4.18 6.54
CA ASN A 55 9.97 -4.62 6.34
C ASN A 55 9.71 -4.84 4.85
N VAL A 56 9.95 -6.07 4.40
CA VAL A 56 9.73 -6.48 3.00
C VAL A 56 8.58 -7.50 2.93
N GLY A 57 7.67 -7.30 1.99
CA GLY A 57 6.57 -8.21 1.74
C GLY A 57 5.92 -8.00 0.37
N CYS A 58 4.74 -8.57 0.19
CA CYS A 58 3.93 -8.40 -1.01
C CYS A 58 2.79 -7.39 -0.78
N SER A 59 2.22 -6.89 -1.86
CA SER A 59 0.96 -6.13 -1.86
C SER A 59 -0.22 -7.10 -1.79
N GLY A 60 -0.44 -7.69 -0.62
CA GLY A 60 -1.47 -8.68 -0.35
C GLY A 60 -0.92 -10.11 -0.28
N TRP A 61 -1.77 -11.03 0.21
CA TRP A 61 -1.44 -12.46 0.33
C TRP A 61 -2.53 -13.37 -0.23
N PHE A 62 -3.67 -12.85 -0.68
CA PHE A 62 -4.80 -13.70 -1.08
C PHE A 62 -4.98 -13.64 -2.60
N TYR A 63 -4.29 -14.55 -3.29
CA TYR A 63 -4.28 -14.61 -4.76
C TYR A 63 -4.45 -16.07 -5.22
N TRP A 64 -5.48 -16.33 -6.02
CA TRP A 64 -5.78 -17.69 -6.49
C TRP A 64 -4.67 -18.27 -7.35
N HIS A 65 -4.04 -17.45 -8.18
CA HIS A 65 -2.94 -17.86 -9.06
C HIS A 65 -1.62 -18.12 -8.32
N TRP A 66 -1.56 -17.91 -7.00
CA TRP A 66 -0.44 -18.34 -6.17
C TRP A 66 -0.54 -19.80 -5.72
N ARG A 67 -1.71 -20.44 -5.89
CA ARG A 67 -1.86 -21.88 -5.71
C ARG A 67 -1.01 -22.64 -6.74
N GLY A 68 -0.33 -23.68 -6.27
CA GLY A 68 0.62 -24.46 -7.08
C GLY A 68 1.98 -23.78 -7.29
N LYS A 69 2.13 -22.51 -6.89
CA LYS A 69 3.37 -21.73 -7.04
C LYS A 69 4.00 -21.35 -5.71
N PHE A 70 3.16 -20.91 -4.77
CA PHE A 70 3.54 -20.53 -3.41
C PHE A 70 2.69 -21.27 -2.39
N TYR A 71 1.37 -21.29 -2.58
CA TYR A 71 0.51 -22.15 -1.77
C TYR A 71 0.49 -23.57 -2.36
N PRO A 72 0.66 -24.63 -1.54
CA PRO A 72 0.41 -25.99 -1.98
C PRO A 72 -0.97 -26.15 -2.62
N GLU A 73 -1.07 -27.02 -3.62
CA GLU A 73 -2.26 -27.17 -4.48
C GLU A 73 -3.53 -27.50 -3.68
N ASP A 74 -3.39 -28.33 -2.66
CA ASP A 74 -4.44 -28.82 -1.77
C ASP A 74 -4.65 -27.93 -0.53
N MET A 75 -3.85 -26.88 -0.35
CA MET A 75 -3.92 -26.05 0.85
C MET A 75 -5.26 -25.31 0.96
N PRO A 76 -6.00 -25.48 2.08
CA PRO A 76 -7.20 -24.69 2.34
C PRO A 76 -6.87 -23.20 2.44
N THR A 77 -7.70 -22.35 1.83
CA THR A 77 -7.49 -20.89 1.79
C THR A 77 -7.42 -20.24 3.18
N LYS A 78 -8.09 -20.82 4.19
CA LYS A 78 -8.00 -20.39 5.60
C LYS A 78 -6.57 -20.48 6.16
N SER A 79 -5.72 -21.33 5.60
CA SER A 79 -4.33 -21.53 6.02
C SER A 79 -3.34 -20.61 5.28
N TRP A 80 -3.77 -19.93 4.21
CA TRP A 80 -2.87 -19.14 3.36
C TRP A 80 -2.17 -18.00 4.08
N PHE A 81 -2.87 -17.34 5.01
CA PHE A 81 -2.22 -16.31 5.84
C PHE A 81 -1.13 -16.90 6.72
N ASN A 82 -1.39 -18.04 7.36
CA ASN A 82 -0.39 -18.68 8.23
C ASN A 82 0.85 -19.04 7.42
N HIS A 83 0.65 -19.65 6.25
CA HIS A 83 1.73 -19.94 5.32
C HIS A 83 2.48 -18.67 4.88
N TYR A 84 1.78 -17.62 4.44
CA TYR A 84 2.41 -16.35 4.08
C TYR A 84 3.25 -15.74 5.23
N SER A 85 2.74 -15.81 6.47
CA SER A 85 3.39 -15.25 7.65
C SER A 85 4.66 -16.00 8.11
N GLU A 86 4.87 -17.21 7.60
CA GLU A 86 6.11 -17.97 7.80
C GLU A 86 7.24 -17.35 6.96
N HIS A 87 6.93 -16.90 5.74
CA HIS A 87 7.89 -16.30 4.81
C HIS A 87 8.09 -14.79 4.98
N PHE A 88 7.03 -14.04 5.30
CA PHE A 88 7.06 -12.59 5.42
C PHE A 88 6.54 -12.12 6.78
N LYS A 89 7.09 -11.02 7.31
CA LYS A 89 6.67 -10.42 8.59
C LYS A 89 5.79 -9.19 8.42
N THR A 90 5.56 -8.79 7.17
CA THR A 90 4.69 -7.66 6.83
C THR A 90 3.88 -7.93 5.56
N VAL A 91 2.81 -7.18 5.38
CA VAL A 91 2.04 -7.12 4.14
C VAL A 91 1.43 -5.75 3.92
N GLU A 92 1.37 -5.32 2.66
CA GLU A 92 0.61 -4.14 2.27
C GLU A 92 -0.82 -4.56 1.89
N LEU A 93 -1.79 -4.11 2.68
CA LEU A 93 -3.21 -4.36 2.48
C LEU A 93 -3.76 -3.47 1.37
N ASN A 94 -4.13 -4.10 0.24
CA ASN A 94 -4.78 -3.41 -0.87
C ASN A 94 -6.32 -3.47 -0.80
N ALA A 95 -6.93 -4.44 -0.10
CA ALA A 95 -8.39 -4.51 0.05
C ALA A 95 -9.04 -3.23 0.63
N PRO A 96 -8.41 -2.54 1.62
CA PRO A 96 -8.93 -1.29 2.18
C PRO A 96 -9.06 -0.13 1.17
N PHE A 97 -8.29 -0.16 0.07
CA PHE A 97 -8.43 0.79 -1.03
C PHE A 97 -9.83 0.74 -1.65
N TYR A 98 -10.39 -0.46 -1.81
CA TYR A 98 -11.68 -0.68 -2.44
C TYR A 98 -12.84 -0.64 -1.44
N SER A 99 -12.61 -1.10 -0.22
CA SER A 99 -13.64 -1.18 0.82
C SER A 99 -13.09 -0.68 2.13
N TRP A 100 -13.66 0.43 2.62
CA TRP A 100 -13.30 0.96 3.93
C TRP A 100 -13.42 -0.13 5.01
N PRO A 101 -12.35 -0.45 5.75
CA PRO A 101 -12.37 -1.54 6.73
C PRO A 101 -13.37 -1.29 7.86
N THR A 102 -14.14 -2.30 8.23
CA THR A 102 -14.97 -2.25 9.43
C THR A 102 -14.17 -2.68 10.67
N LEU A 103 -14.67 -2.41 11.87
CA LEU A 103 -14.08 -2.91 13.12
C LEU A 103 -13.85 -4.43 13.06
N ALA A 104 -14.84 -5.19 12.59
CA ALA A 104 -14.75 -6.64 12.46
C ALA A 104 -13.62 -7.09 11.50
N ASN A 105 -13.35 -6.33 10.43
CA ASN A 105 -12.22 -6.61 9.53
C ASN A 105 -10.90 -6.44 10.29
N VAL A 106 -10.73 -5.33 11.01
CA VAL A 106 -9.47 -5.04 11.72
C VAL A 106 -9.26 -6.03 12.87
N THR A 107 -10.30 -6.34 13.66
CA THR A 107 -10.25 -7.39 14.69
C THR A 107 -9.89 -8.76 14.10
N THR A 108 -10.40 -9.06 12.91
CA THR A 108 -10.03 -10.31 12.21
C THR A 108 -8.55 -10.33 11.86
N TRP A 109 -7.97 -9.22 11.37
CA TRP A 109 -6.53 -9.14 11.10
C TRP A 109 -5.69 -9.33 12.37
N GLN A 110 -6.05 -8.67 13.46
CA GLN A 110 -5.37 -8.85 14.75
C GLN A 110 -5.40 -10.31 15.21
N ARG A 111 -6.58 -10.95 15.17
CA ARG A 111 -6.75 -12.35 15.56
C ARG A 111 -5.98 -13.28 14.63
N GLN A 112 -6.01 -13.02 13.33
CA GLN A 112 -5.34 -13.84 12.32
C GLN A 112 -3.82 -13.82 12.48
N ALA A 113 -3.23 -12.67 12.82
CA ALA A 113 -1.82 -12.58 13.17
C ALA A 113 -1.46 -13.31 14.48
N GLY A 114 -2.41 -13.43 15.41
CA GLY A 114 -2.24 -14.15 16.67
C GLY A 114 -1.10 -13.58 17.51
N ARG A 115 -0.13 -14.43 17.87
CA ARG A 115 1.07 -14.05 18.64
C ARG A 115 2.25 -13.56 17.77
N LYS A 116 2.16 -13.68 16.45
CA LYS A 116 3.25 -13.29 15.55
C LYS A 116 3.44 -11.77 15.61
N LYS A 117 4.68 -11.26 15.60
CA LYS A 117 4.97 -9.83 15.38
C LYS A 117 4.83 -9.48 13.89
N PHE A 118 3.60 -9.54 13.41
CA PHE A 118 3.25 -9.33 12.00
C PHE A 118 2.67 -7.93 11.82
N ILE A 119 3.18 -7.22 10.82
CA ILE A 119 2.91 -5.81 10.54
C ILE A 119 1.98 -5.67 9.33
N TYR A 120 1.07 -4.71 9.40
CA TYR A 120 0.18 -4.36 8.32
C TYR A 120 0.44 -2.92 7.90
N THR A 121 0.81 -2.73 6.64
CA THR A 121 0.73 -1.43 5.98
C THR A 121 -0.60 -1.35 5.23
N VAL A 122 -1.33 -0.25 5.36
CA VAL A 122 -2.71 -0.13 4.90
C VAL A 122 -2.80 0.87 3.76
N LYS A 123 -3.21 0.41 2.56
CA LYS A 123 -3.52 1.32 1.46
C LYS A 123 -4.84 2.04 1.74
N VAL A 124 -4.81 3.37 1.71
CA VAL A 124 -5.94 4.21 2.08
C VAL A 124 -7.06 4.10 1.05
N CYS A 125 -8.31 4.16 1.53
CA CYS A 125 -9.51 4.04 0.71
C CYS A 125 -9.53 5.03 -0.47
N GLU A 126 -9.98 4.57 -1.64
CA GLU A 126 -10.11 5.39 -2.85
C GLU A 126 -11.01 6.62 -2.65
N LEU A 127 -11.91 6.56 -1.67
CA LEU A 127 -12.77 7.69 -1.30
C LEU A 127 -11.93 8.95 -1.00
N ILE A 128 -10.78 8.80 -0.33
CA ILE A 128 -9.88 9.90 0.03
C ILE A 128 -9.00 10.28 -1.15
N THR A 129 -8.35 9.31 -1.81
CA THR A 129 -7.27 9.57 -2.77
C THR A 129 -7.72 9.74 -4.22
N HIS A 130 -8.82 9.10 -4.63
CA HIS A 130 -9.29 9.07 -6.02
C HIS A 130 -10.61 9.79 -6.24
N ILE A 131 -11.54 9.72 -5.27
CA ILE A 131 -12.86 10.35 -5.37
C ILE A 131 -12.80 11.79 -4.87
N LYS A 132 -12.50 12.00 -3.58
CA LYS A 132 -12.35 13.35 -3.01
C LYS A 132 -11.01 14.00 -3.34
N ARG A 133 -9.97 13.20 -3.58
CA ARG A 133 -8.64 13.68 -3.98
C ARG A 133 -8.08 14.76 -3.04
N PHE A 134 -8.23 14.53 -1.73
CA PHE A 134 -7.89 15.48 -0.66
C PHE A 134 -8.71 16.79 -0.62
N THR A 135 -9.88 16.85 -1.26
CA THR A 135 -10.86 17.94 -1.04
C THR A 135 -11.77 17.60 0.14
N ASP A 136 -11.69 18.40 1.22
CA ASP A 136 -12.48 18.23 2.45
C ASP A 136 -12.41 16.80 3.01
N THR A 137 -11.18 16.34 3.27
CA THR A 137 -10.90 14.97 3.72
C THR A 137 -10.36 14.88 5.14
N THR A 138 -10.11 15.99 5.85
CA THR A 138 -9.55 16.00 7.22
C THR A 138 -10.22 14.99 8.15
N THR A 139 -11.56 15.03 8.26
CA THR A 139 -12.31 14.08 9.10
C THR A 139 -12.15 12.64 8.61
N LEU A 140 -12.19 12.40 7.31
CA LEU A 140 -11.99 11.07 6.73
C LEU A 140 -10.59 10.53 6.99
N VAL A 141 -9.56 11.37 6.91
CA VAL A 141 -8.17 10.97 7.22
C VAL A 141 -8.06 10.57 8.69
N CYS A 142 -8.63 11.35 9.61
CA CYS A 142 -8.70 11.01 11.03
C CYS A 142 -9.47 9.71 11.29
N ASP A 143 -10.63 9.53 10.64
CA ASP A 143 -11.47 8.33 10.78
C ASP A 143 -10.78 7.08 10.22
N PHE A 144 -10.06 7.21 9.11
CA PHE A 144 -9.27 6.12 8.55
C PHE A 144 -8.06 5.81 9.45
N GLY A 145 -7.46 6.86 10.03
CA GLY A 145 -6.39 6.78 11.01
C GLY A 145 -6.72 5.91 12.22
N TYR A 146 -7.99 5.78 12.59
CA TYR A 146 -8.43 4.90 13.67
C TYR A 146 -8.05 3.43 13.47
N ILE A 147 -7.84 2.99 12.21
CA ILE A 147 -7.33 1.64 11.91
C ILE A 147 -5.97 1.42 12.58
N ALA A 148 -5.12 2.44 12.67
CA ALA A 148 -3.84 2.35 13.36
C ALA A 148 -4.04 2.14 14.87
N ASP A 149 -4.99 2.83 15.49
CA ASP A 149 -5.33 2.66 16.90
C ASP A 149 -5.92 1.28 17.18
N LEU A 150 -6.60 0.68 16.22
CA LEU A 150 -7.06 -0.70 16.36
C LEU A 150 -5.90 -1.68 16.17
N LEU A 151 -5.01 -1.47 15.20
CA LEU A 151 -3.88 -2.37 14.93
C LEU A 151 -2.74 -2.27 15.95
N GLN A 152 -2.61 -1.14 16.65
CA GLN A 152 -1.62 -0.90 17.71
C GLN A 152 -0.19 -1.23 17.25
N ALA A 153 0.51 -2.12 17.97
CA ALA A 153 1.87 -2.57 17.69
C ALA A 153 2.09 -3.19 16.30
N ARG A 154 1.01 -3.43 15.54
CA ARG A 154 1.02 -4.05 14.22
C ARG A 154 0.89 -3.06 13.08
N MET A 155 0.68 -1.78 13.37
CA MET A 155 0.51 -0.76 12.34
C MET A 155 1.87 -0.36 11.74
N GLY A 156 2.04 -0.57 10.43
CA GLY A 156 3.19 -0.12 9.66
C GLY A 156 3.00 1.32 9.17
N CYS A 157 2.49 1.47 7.95
CA CYS A 157 2.25 2.76 7.29
C CYS A 157 0.81 2.89 6.77
N PHE A 158 0.36 4.13 6.54
CA PHE A 158 -0.75 4.42 5.64
C PHE A 158 -0.23 4.83 4.28
N LEU A 159 -0.59 4.07 3.24
CA LEU A 159 -0.22 4.37 1.86
C LEU A 159 -1.35 5.13 1.15
N TYR A 160 -1.11 6.39 0.81
CA TYR A 160 -1.99 7.22 -0.02
C TYR A 160 -1.45 7.25 -1.45
N GLN A 161 -1.92 6.33 -2.28
CA GLN A 161 -1.59 6.33 -3.70
C GLN A 161 -2.59 7.18 -4.48
N LEU A 162 -2.09 8.15 -5.25
CA LEU A 162 -2.87 9.08 -6.08
C LEU A 162 -2.92 8.62 -7.54
N PRO A 163 -4.01 8.85 -8.28
CA PRO A 163 -4.13 8.42 -9.67
C PRO A 163 -3.23 9.22 -10.62
N PRO A 164 -2.92 8.71 -11.83
CA PRO A 164 -2.11 9.41 -12.82
C PRO A 164 -2.71 10.73 -13.30
N SER A 165 -4.04 10.90 -13.18
CA SER A 165 -4.72 12.17 -13.47
C SER A 165 -4.51 13.25 -12.39
N PHE A 166 -3.86 12.91 -11.26
CA PHE A 166 -3.54 13.84 -10.18
C PHE A 166 -2.18 14.50 -10.45
N HIS A 167 -2.20 15.67 -11.07
CA HIS A 167 -1.00 16.44 -11.41
C HIS A 167 -0.63 17.38 -10.26
N TYR A 168 0.66 17.74 -10.17
CA TYR A 168 1.16 18.67 -9.19
C TYR A 168 0.56 20.06 -9.38
N THR A 169 0.11 20.65 -8.28
CA THR A 169 -0.08 22.09 -8.11
C THR A 169 0.30 22.43 -6.67
N PRO A 170 0.77 23.67 -6.38
CA PRO A 170 1.05 24.10 -5.01
C PRO A 170 -0.15 23.91 -4.08
N GLU A 171 -1.37 24.21 -4.55
CA GLU A 171 -2.61 24.01 -3.80
C GLU A 171 -2.86 22.53 -3.44
N ARG A 172 -2.62 21.59 -4.37
CA ARG A 172 -2.78 20.16 -4.10
C ARG A 172 -1.76 19.65 -3.11
N LEU A 173 -0.51 20.11 -3.20
CA LEU A 173 0.52 19.80 -2.21
C LEU A 173 0.09 20.31 -0.83
N HIS A 174 -0.34 21.57 -0.74
CA HIS A 174 -0.86 22.17 0.49
C HIS A 174 -2.02 21.37 1.09
N ASN A 175 -3.00 20.99 0.26
CA ASN A 175 -4.15 20.19 0.70
C ASN A 175 -3.71 18.83 1.26
N ILE A 176 -2.72 18.17 0.66
CA ILE A 176 -2.21 16.89 1.18
C ILE A 176 -1.58 17.11 2.55
N VAL A 177 -0.58 17.99 2.65
CA VAL A 177 0.25 18.09 3.85
C VAL A 177 -0.50 18.61 5.08
N THR A 178 -1.54 19.41 4.90
CA THR A 178 -2.34 19.99 6.00
C THR A 178 -3.38 19.05 6.59
N GLN A 179 -3.70 17.93 5.93
CA GLN A 179 -4.81 17.04 6.34
C GLN A 179 -4.35 15.73 6.97
N LEU A 180 -3.05 15.42 6.92
CA LEU A 180 -2.51 14.15 7.42
C LEU A 180 -2.32 14.19 8.94
N ASP A 181 -2.64 13.08 9.61
CA ASP A 181 -2.32 12.90 11.03
C ASP A 181 -0.83 12.60 11.19
N ILE A 182 -0.06 13.61 11.63
CA ILE A 182 1.41 13.54 11.80
C ILE A 182 1.87 12.50 12.83
N ARG A 183 0.96 11.98 13.66
CA ARG A 183 1.27 10.88 14.59
C ARG A 183 1.42 9.53 13.87
N ARG A 184 1.05 9.46 12.58
CA ARG A 184 1.07 8.23 11.77
C ARG A 184 2.22 8.28 10.76
N ARG A 185 2.72 7.11 10.38
CA ARG A 185 3.63 6.97 9.23
C ARG A 185 2.83 7.08 7.95
N ASN A 186 2.77 8.29 7.40
CA ASN A 186 2.08 8.57 6.15
C ASN A 186 3.04 8.43 4.97
N VAL A 187 2.64 7.64 3.99
CA VAL A 187 3.38 7.39 2.75
C VAL A 187 2.54 7.85 1.59
N ILE A 188 3.06 8.74 0.73
CA ILE A 188 2.33 9.23 -0.44
C ILE A 188 2.99 8.71 -1.71
N GLU A 189 2.17 8.14 -2.59
CA GLU A 189 2.63 7.60 -3.87
C GLU A 189 1.96 8.32 -5.03
N PHE A 190 2.78 8.91 -5.90
CA PHE A 190 2.31 9.61 -7.08
C PHE A 190 2.42 8.75 -8.33
N ARG A 191 1.54 9.02 -9.29
CA ARG A 191 1.48 8.35 -10.60
C ARG A 191 1.67 9.30 -11.77
N HIS A 192 2.14 10.51 -11.49
CA HIS A 192 2.40 11.55 -12.48
C HIS A 192 3.74 12.21 -12.20
N ILE A 193 4.59 12.34 -13.22
CA ILE A 193 5.99 12.78 -13.09
C ILE A 193 6.14 14.20 -12.51
N SER A 194 5.12 15.05 -12.66
CA SER A 194 5.13 16.43 -12.13
C SER A 194 5.37 16.53 -10.62
N TRP A 195 5.23 15.43 -9.86
CA TRP A 195 5.44 15.37 -8.41
C TRP A 195 6.90 15.12 -7.99
N TRP A 196 7.78 14.78 -8.93
CA TRP A 196 9.21 14.64 -8.66
C TRP A 196 9.89 16.01 -8.74
N ASN A 197 9.75 16.82 -7.69
CA ASN A 197 10.35 18.15 -7.59
C ASN A 197 10.67 18.52 -6.12
N GLU A 198 11.55 19.51 -5.93
CA GLU A 198 12.04 19.89 -4.59
C GLU A 198 11.01 20.56 -3.68
N ASP A 199 9.97 21.23 -4.22
CA ASP A 199 8.90 21.79 -3.38
C ASP A 199 8.17 20.67 -2.63
N VAL A 200 7.88 19.58 -3.34
CA VAL A 200 7.23 18.39 -2.78
C VAL A 200 8.14 17.73 -1.75
N TYR A 201 9.41 17.51 -2.08
CA TYR A 201 10.35 16.85 -1.17
C TYR A 201 10.60 17.66 0.10
N THR A 202 10.68 18.99 -0.01
CA THR A 202 10.86 19.89 1.12
C THR A 202 9.64 19.87 2.04
N ALA A 203 8.44 20.02 1.49
CA ALA A 203 7.21 19.95 2.27
C ALA A 203 7.05 18.57 2.96
N PHE A 204 7.47 17.49 2.32
CA PHE A 204 7.43 16.15 2.90
C PHE A 204 8.45 15.98 4.03
N ARG A 205 9.66 16.53 3.89
CA ARG A 205 10.68 16.55 4.95
C ARG A 205 10.18 17.29 6.19
N GLU A 206 9.60 18.48 6.00
CA GLU A 206 9.07 19.32 7.08
C GLU A 206 7.95 18.62 7.87
N MET A 207 7.13 17.84 7.18
CA MET A 207 5.96 17.18 7.77
C MET A 207 6.19 15.72 8.17
N GLY A 208 7.41 15.19 7.99
CA GLY A 208 7.73 13.79 8.27
C GLY A 208 6.96 12.78 7.39
N ILE A 209 6.62 13.18 6.16
CA ILE A 209 5.90 12.35 5.19
C ILE A 209 6.90 11.56 4.37
N ILE A 210 6.64 10.27 4.18
CA ILE A 210 7.49 9.39 3.38
C ILE A 210 7.06 9.47 1.91
N PHE A 211 7.96 9.90 1.02
CA PHE A 211 7.73 9.78 -0.41
C PHE A 211 7.86 8.32 -0.84
N CYS A 212 6.82 7.77 -1.46
CA CYS A 212 6.88 6.42 -2.02
C CYS A 212 7.69 6.44 -3.33
N SER A 213 8.90 5.91 -3.27
CA SER A 213 9.63 5.54 -4.48
C SER A 213 8.92 4.37 -5.15
N CYS A 214 8.88 4.33 -6.48
CA CYS A 214 8.23 3.24 -7.18
C CYS A 214 9.03 2.81 -8.41
N SER A 215 9.17 1.50 -8.59
CA SER A 215 9.70 0.93 -9.82
C SER A 215 8.53 0.54 -10.70
N GLY A 216 8.24 1.36 -11.71
CA GLY A 216 7.10 1.19 -12.61
C GLY A 216 7.31 1.88 -13.96
N PRO A 217 6.52 1.52 -14.99
CA PRO A 217 6.66 2.11 -16.32
C PRO A 217 6.34 3.61 -16.31
N ASN A 218 7.14 4.39 -17.04
CA ASN A 218 6.97 5.83 -17.26
C ASN A 218 7.02 6.70 -15.99
N LEU A 219 7.67 6.23 -14.92
CA LEU A 219 7.95 6.99 -13.71
C LEU A 219 9.46 6.96 -13.42
N PRO A 220 10.02 7.96 -12.72
CA PRO A 220 11.42 7.93 -12.31
C PRO A 220 11.73 6.69 -11.46
N ASP A 221 12.70 5.90 -11.91
CA ASP A 221 13.19 4.69 -11.21
C ASP A 221 14.29 5.10 -10.22
N GLU A 222 13.94 5.97 -9.28
CA GLU A 222 14.84 6.65 -8.33
C GLU A 222 14.39 6.41 -6.89
N LEU A 223 15.35 6.40 -5.95
CA LEU A 223 15.07 6.38 -4.53
C LEU A 223 15.01 7.82 -4.00
N ILE A 224 13.84 8.23 -3.53
CA ILE A 224 13.63 9.52 -2.87
C ILE A 224 13.53 9.30 -1.36
N SER A 225 14.40 9.98 -0.61
CA SER A 225 14.41 9.94 0.86
C SER A 225 13.97 11.29 1.44
N THR A 226 12.75 11.33 1.99
CA THR A 226 12.20 12.51 2.67
C THR A 226 12.20 12.37 4.19
N THR A 227 12.54 11.20 4.73
CA THR A 227 12.65 10.92 6.17
C THR A 227 13.84 9.98 6.42
N ASP A 228 14.04 9.52 7.67
CA ASP A 228 14.98 8.42 7.97
C ASP A 228 14.38 7.03 7.67
N GLU A 229 13.14 6.98 7.16
CA GLU A 229 12.51 5.81 6.58
C GLU A 229 12.32 5.97 5.07
N VAL A 230 12.47 4.88 4.32
CA VAL A 230 12.19 4.82 2.88
C VAL A 230 11.08 3.83 2.58
N TYR A 231 10.27 4.15 1.56
CA TYR A 231 9.18 3.29 1.09
C TYR A 231 9.29 3.06 -0.41
N ILE A 232 9.31 1.79 -0.81
CA ILE A 232 9.45 1.38 -2.20
C ILE A 232 8.32 0.44 -2.59
N ARG A 233 7.71 0.68 -3.75
CA ARG A 233 6.79 -0.27 -4.39
C ARG A 233 7.33 -0.76 -5.72
N PHE A 234 7.41 -2.07 -5.85
CA PHE A 234 7.88 -2.74 -7.07
C PHE A 234 6.67 -3.15 -7.90
N HIS A 235 6.43 -2.44 -9.00
CA HIS A 235 5.33 -2.70 -9.92
C HIS A 235 5.76 -3.41 -11.20
N GLY A 236 7.04 -3.36 -11.53
CA GLY A 236 7.61 -3.88 -12.76
C GLY A 236 8.00 -2.77 -13.73
N LYS A 237 9.25 -2.74 -14.19
CA LYS A 237 9.79 -1.62 -14.98
C LYS A 237 9.16 -1.47 -16.36
N LYS A 238 8.87 -2.60 -17.03
CA LYS A 238 8.36 -2.60 -18.43
C LYS A 238 6.85 -2.76 -18.51
N LYS A 239 6.26 -3.51 -17.59
CA LYS A 239 4.83 -3.80 -17.59
C LYS A 239 4.30 -3.81 -16.16
N TRP A 240 3.27 -3.00 -15.93
CA TRP A 240 2.58 -2.94 -14.65
C TRP A 240 2.14 -4.33 -14.21
N TYR A 241 2.56 -4.69 -13.01
CA TYR A 241 2.21 -5.87 -12.23
C TYR A 241 2.67 -7.22 -12.81
N LEU A 242 3.29 -7.24 -13.99
CA LEU A 242 3.78 -8.45 -14.64
C LEU A 242 5.22 -8.23 -15.11
N TYR A 243 6.14 -8.42 -14.18
CA TYR A 243 7.56 -8.25 -14.41
C TYR A 243 8.31 -9.09 -13.38
N ASP A 244 9.23 -9.92 -13.83
CA ASP A 244 10.15 -10.62 -12.95
C ASP A 244 11.45 -9.82 -12.89
N TYR A 245 11.83 -9.34 -11.71
CA TYR A 245 13.04 -8.55 -11.56
C TYR A 245 14.25 -9.48 -11.56
N SER A 246 15.35 -9.08 -12.20
CA SER A 246 16.59 -9.81 -12.02
C SER A 246 17.21 -9.54 -10.65
N ASP A 247 18.06 -10.46 -10.18
CA ASP A 247 18.86 -10.27 -8.96
C ASP A 247 19.67 -8.96 -9.02
N ASP A 248 20.22 -8.61 -10.19
CA ASP A 248 20.98 -7.36 -10.39
C ASP A 248 20.08 -6.11 -10.26
N GLU A 249 18.86 -6.15 -10.80
CA GLU A 249 17.92 -5.03 -10.65
C GLU A 249 17.53 -4.83 -9.18
N LEU A 250 17.34 -5.92 -8.44
CA LEU A 250 17.05 -5.89 -7.00
C LEU A 250 18.27 -5.43 -6.19
N LEU A 251 19.48 -5.81 -6.61
CA LEU A 251 20.74 -5.39 -5.98
C LEU A 251 20.94 -3.88 -6.10
N VAL A 252 20.69 -3.30 -7.28
CA VAL A 252 20.75 -1.84 -7.49
C VAL A 252 19.84 -1.09 -6.52
N TRP A 253 18.63 -1.60 -6.26
CA TRP A 253 17.74 -1.01 -5.27
C TRP A 253 18.25 -1.16 -3.83
N ALA A 254 18.83 -2.31 -3.49
CA ALA A 254 19.42 -2.53 -2.16
C ALA A 254 20.62 -1.61 -1.90
N GLU A 255 21.47 -1.39 -2.91
CA GLU A 255 22.61 -0.46 -2.85
C GLU A 255 22.15 0.99 -2.65
N ARG A 256 21.14 1.44 -3.42
CA ARG A 256 20.56 2.78 -3.25
C ARG A 256 20.05 3.02 -1.83
N ILE A 257 19.38 2.01 -1.25
CA ILE A 257 18.85 2.08 0.12
C ILE A 257 19.98 2.14 1.15
N SER A 258 21.04 1.35 0.97
CA SER A 258 22.22 1.42 1.85
C SER A 258 22.88 2.80 1.78
N GLN A 259 23.06 3.34 0.58
CA GLN A 259 23.67 4.66 0.35
C GLN A 259 22.81 5.82 0.90
N SER A 260 21.49 5.67 0.97
CA SER A 260 20.61 6.70 1.50
C SER A 260 20.70 6.86 3.02
N GLY A 261 21.32 5.91 3.74
CA GLY A 261 21.41 5.93 5.20
C GLY A 261 20.07 5.76 5.93
N ALA A 262 19.05 5.21 5.26
CA ALA A 262 17.74 5.02 5.86
C ALA A 262 17.81 4.00 7.02
N LYS A 263 17.19 4.33 8.14
CA LYS A 263 17.12 3.47 9.33
C LYS A 263 16.00 2.44 9.25
N ARG A 264 14.97 2.71 8.43
CA ARG A 264 13.85 1.79 8.22
C ARG A 264 13.47 1.70 6.75
N ILE A 265 13.19 0.48 6.31
CA ILE A 265 12.88 0.13 4.94
C ILE A 265 11.52 -0.50 4.89
N TRP A 266 10.67 0.04 4.03
CA TRP A 266 9.40 -0.53 3.63
C TRP A 266 9.47 -0.87 2.15
N ALA A 267 9.36 -2.15 1.80
CA ALA A 267 9.37 -2.56 0.41
C ALA A 267 8.26 -3.57 0.13
N TYR A 268 7.39 -3.22 -0.82
CA TYR A 268 6.26 -4.05 -1.18
C TYR A 268 6.26 -4.40 -2.66
N PHE A 269 6.23 -5.70 -2.94
CA PHE A 269 6.17 -6.25 -4.29
C PHE A 269 4.72 -6.42 -4.73
N ASN A 270 4.38 -5.69 -5.80
CA ASN A 270 3.05 -5.69 -6.42
C ASN A 270 3.11 -6.17 -7.88
N ASN A 271 4.25 -6.72 -8.30
CA ASN A 271 4.47 -7.44 -9.56
C ASN A 271 4.02 -8.90 -9.44
N ASP A 272 2.80 -9.14 -8.96
CA ASP A 272 2.33 -10.48 -8.60
C ASP A 272 1.82 -11.31 -9.79
N GLY A 273 1.83 -10.76 -11.00
CA GLY A 273 1.59 -11.51 -12.23
C GLY A 273 2.51 -12.73 -12.27
N GLU A 274 1.93 -13.90 -12.56
CA GLU A 274 2.61 -15.20 -12.47
C GLU A 274 3.21 -15.59 -11.10
N GLY A 275 3.01 -14.80 -10.04
CA GLY A 275 3.56 -15.06 -8.70
C GLY A 275 4.95 -14.46 -8.45
N TYR A 276 5.48 -13.64 -9.37
CA TYR A 276 6.85 -13.10 -9.28
C TYR A 276 7.13 -12.29 -8.01
N ALA A 277 6.12 -11.59 -7.48
CA ALA A 277 6.26 -10.79 -6.25
C ALA A 277 6.86 -11.57 -5.07
N ILE A 278 6.52 -12.85 -4.91
CA ILE A 278 6.99 -13.69 -3.79
C ILE A 278 8.48 -13.95 -3.90
N HIS A 279 8.93 -14.42 -5.07
CA HIS A 279 10.34 -14.73 -5.32
C HIS A 279 11.18 -13.46 -5.21
N ASN A 280 10.77 -12.39 -5.87
CA ASN A 280 11.47 -11.12 -5.85
C ASN A 280 11.59 -10.52 -4.45
N ALA A 281 10.51 -10.59 -3.64
CA ALA A 281 10.57 -10.14 -2.24
C ALA A 281 11.58 -10.95 -1.41
N GLN A 282 11.63 -12.28 -1.58
CA GLN A 282 12.59 -13.13 -0.88
C GLN A 282 14.04 -12.85 -1.30
N THR A 283 14.28 -12.68 -2.60
CA THR A 283 15.59 -12.31 -3.15
C THR A 283 16.02 -10.94 -2.63
N PHE A 284 15.12 -9.97 -2.61
CA PHE A 284 15.42 -8.62 -2.10
C PHE A 284 15.76 -8.60 -0.61
N ILE A 285 15.06 -9.40 0.22
CA ILE A 285 15.43 -9.58 1.64
C ILE A 285 16.87 -10.09 1.78
N LYS A 286 17.28 -11.05 0.95
CA LYS A 286 18.66 -11.59 0.97
C LYS A 286 19.67 -10.52 0.53
N ALA A 287 19.34 -9.72 -0.49
CA ALA A 287 20.19 -8.64 -0.95
C ALA A 287 20.41 -7.58 0.15
N LEU A 288 19.32 -7.10 0.78
CA LEU A 288 19.41 -6.11 1.86
C LEU A 288 20.27 -6.61 3.03
N LYS A 289 20.08 -7.86 3.47
CA LYS A 289 20.86 -8.45 4.58
C LYS A 289 22.35 -8.63 4.29
N LYS A 290 22.78 -8.57 3.03
CA LYS A 290 24.20 -8.66 2.66
C LYS A 290 24.90 -7.30 2.71
N ILE A 291 24.14 -6.22 2.60
CA ILE A 291 24.67 -4.86 2.41
C ILE A 291 24.46 -3.99 3.66
N ILE A 292 23.40 -4.26 4.43
CA ILE A 292 22.98 -3.48 5.61
C ILE A 292 23.16 -4.29 6.88
#